data_AF-A0A2D5X2U5-F1
#
_entry.id   AF-A0A2D5X2U5-F1
#
_cell.length_a   1.000
_cell.length_b   1.000
_cell.length_c   1.000
_cell.angle_alpha   90.00
_cell.angle_beta   90.00
_cell.angle_gamma   90.00
#
_symmetry.space_group_name_H-M   'P 1'
#
loop_
_entity.id
_entity.type
_entity.pdbx_description
1 polymer ?
#
loop_
_entity_poly.entity_id
_entity_poly.type
_entity_poly.pdbx_seq_one_letter_code
_entity_poly.pdbx_strand_id
1 'polypeptide(L)'
;MPAWQNYLEQHQKDLLNESRKWLQGEHRIVGAIPYNAGWADLLRKITGNMQITSSDVQLDEHRDYHAYLQIREIMVGRKSKLFPGLEGEETGSDEIEVRFNGHQVRTSQSGLIVDGARVERGPGTLLFMMMLERRADSVVLRFLDLLHQIEGTVNNSRAKIESERREALRGGHFSLIGAADAPQPESKRMQTIPAPLCDWNHDTYLLGIEFGVRGRFVIPLPTQPSLLERFLRIWGGRPSMLVSDRLRALTRDLAQLVGIKAEDARITPLERSFSLFRSIVDANSDTVEIIDGALFITGRSGVTWRVKPGRGAHNVPYLIQTVSNNRIALGQPVCMYDDAKLPLGDRLASVVLGLLNDDILRTQFEQIHFAIIMHEQRNPHLQNRIRLRQPFP
;
A
#
# COMPACT_ATOMS: atom_id res chain seq x y z
N MET A 1 2.42 8.29 14.49
CA MET A 1 2.30 6.97 15.17
C MET A 1 1.11 6.17 14.64
N PRO A 2 1.30 4.88 14.31
CA PRO A 2 0.21 3.97 13.89
C PRO A 2 -0.90 3.83 14.94
N ALA A 3 -2.16 3.69 14.50
CA ALA A 3 -3.33 3.64 15.39
C ALA A 3 -3.28 2.49 16.42
N TRP A 4 -2.74 1.32 16.04
CA TRP A 4 -2.59 0.19 16.97
C TRP A 4 -1.56 0.47 18.07
N GLN A 5 -0.51 1.25 17.77
CA GLN A 5 0.47 1.68 18.78
C GLN A 5 -0.17 2.66 19.76
N ASN A 6 -0.93 3.64 19.24
CA ASN A 6 -1.71 4.56 20.08
C ASN A 6 -2.64 3.79 21.02
N TYR A 7 -3.37 2.79 20.51
CA TYR A 7 -4.26 1.95 21.31
C TYR A 7 -3.51 1.22 22.42
N LEU A 8 -2.38 0.57 22.12
CA LEU A 8 -1.61 -0.13 23.15
C LEU A 8 -1.09 0.82 24.23
N GLU A 9 -0.59 1.99 23.85
CA GLU A 9 -0.04 2.96 24.79
C GLU A 9 -1.11 3.59 25.69
N GLN A 10 -2.32 3.79 25.16
CA GLN A 10 -3.44 4.37 25.90
C GLN A 10 -4.16 3.33 26.78
N HIS A 11 -4.32 2.10 26.29
CA HIS A 11 -5.25 1.12 26.90
C HIS A 11 -4.59 -0.18 27.39
N GLN A 12 -3.34 -0.47 27.03
CA GLN A 12 -2.69 -1.77 27.31
C GLN A 12 -1.30 -1.58 27.95
N LYS A 13 -1.16 -0.65 28.91
CA LYS A 13 0.13 -0.35 29.57
C LYS A 13 0.71 -1.54 30.33
N ASP A 14 -0.13 -2.32 31.00
CA ASP A 14 0.32 -3.51 31.74
C ASP A 14 0.89 -4.56 30.80
N LEU A 15 0.25 -4.76 29.65
CA LEU A 15 0.71 -5.68 28.63
C LEU A 15 2.06 -5.25 28.02
N LEU A 16 2.30 -3.95 27.84
CA LEU A 16 3.60 -3.41 27.44
C LEU A 16 4.67 -3.63 28.53
N ASN A 17 4.30 -3.54 29.81
CA ASN A 17 5.22 -3.84 30.91
C ASN A 17 5.56 -5.33 30.96
N GLU A 18 4.57 -6.20 30.80
CA GLU A 18 4.75 -7.66 30.69
C GLU A 18 5.65 -8.02 29.51
N SER A 19 5.41 -7.43 28.34
CA SER A 19 6.18 -7.66 27.12
C SER A 19 7.66 -7.28 27.30
N ARG A 20 7.95 -6.12 27.90
CA ARG A 20 9.32 -5.71 28.25
C ARG A 20 9.98 -6.67 29.25
N LYS A 21 9.29 -7.04 30.33
CA LYS A 21 9.83 -7.99 31.32
C LYS A 21 10.13 -9.33 30.69
N TRP A 22 9.24 -9.80 29.82
CA TRP A 22 9.39 -11.07 29.13
C TRP A 22 10.59 -11.09 28.18
N LEU A 23 10.80 -10.01 27.41
CA LEU A 23 11.96 -9.86 26.53
C LEU A 23 13.28 -9.69 27.30
N GLN A 24 13.24 -9.14 28.52
CA GLN A 24 14.42 -8.90 29.37
C GLN A 24 14.79 -10.08 30.29
N GLY A 25 13.87 -11.01 30.56
CA GLY A 25 14.05 -12.13 31.49
C GLY A 25 14.85 -13.33 30.93
N GLU A 26 14.76 -14.48 31.61
CA GLU A 26 15.49 -15.73 31.29
C GLU A 26 15.21 -16.32 29.90
N HIS A 27 14.23 -15.78 29.19
CA HIS A 27 13.84 -16.22 27.84
C HIS A 27 14.44 -15.27 26.80
N ARG A 28 15.78 -15.13 26.79
CA ARG A 28 16.55 -14.33 25.82
C ARG A 28 16.32 -14.82 24.38
N ILE A 29 15.18 -14.47 23.81
CA ILE A 29 14.87 -14.59 22.38
C ILE A 29 15.76 -13.66 21.55
N VAL A 30 16.51 -12.78 22.24
CA VAL A 30 17.55 -11.88 21.72
C VAL A 30 18.64 -12.61 20.91
N GLY A 31 18.84 -13.92 21.08
CA GLY A 31 19.78 -14.70 20.27
C GLY A 31 19.24 -15.26 18.95
N ALA A 32 17.91 -15.26 18.72
CA ALA A 32 17.26 -16.04 17.65
C ALA A 32 16.38 -15.22 16.69
N ILE A 33 16.11 -13.94 16.95
CA ILE A 33 15.36 -13.07 16.03
C ILE A 33 16.35 -12.15 15.33
N PRO A 34 16.71 -12.47 14.07
CA PRO A 34 15.88 -12.12 12.91
C PRO A 34 15.41 -13.32 12.02
N TYR A 35 15.44 -14.56 12.51
CA TYR A 35 15.18 -15.76 11.70
C TYR A 35 13.86 -16.48 12.03
N ASN A 36 13.41 -17.36 11.13
CA ASN A 36 12.14 -18.10 11.24
C ASN A 36 11.98 -18.89 12.55
N ALA A 37 13.07 -19.44 13.11
CA ALA A 37 13.05 -20.14 14.40
C ALA A 37 12.59 -19.23 15.56
N GLY A 38 13.15 -18.02 15.65
CA GLY A 38 12.75 -17.06 16.68
C GLY A 38 11.29 -16.61 16.54
N TRP A 39 10.82 -16.46 15.31
CA TRP A 39 9.39 -16.19 15.04
C TRP A 39 8.48 -17.36 15.44
N ALA A 40 8.86 -18.60 15.13
CA ALA A 40 8.11 -19.78 15.55
C ALA A 40 8.01 -19.86 17.08
N ASP A 41 9.12 -19.65 17.80
CA ASP A 41 9.16 -19.63 19.27
C ASP A 41 8.24 -18.56 19.87
N LEU A 42 8.30 -17.35 19.33
CA LEU A 42 7.44 -16.24 19.74
C LEU A 42 5.96 -16.61 19.55
N LEU A 43 5.60 -17.11 18.36
CA LEU A 43 4.22 -17.48 18.05
C LEU A 43 3.72 -18.66 18.90
N ARG A 44 4.57 -19.66 19.19
CA ARG A 44 4.24 -20.77 20.11
C ARG A 44 3.89 -20.24 21.50
N LYS A 45 4.71 -19.35 22.04
CA LYS A 45 4.50 -18.80 23.39
C LYS A 45 3.27 -17.90 23.47
N ILE A 46 3.00 -17.11 22.44
CA ILE A 46 1.81 -16.24 22.39
C ILE A 46 0.52 -17.06 22.27
N THR A 47 0.53 -18.11 21.45
CA THR A 47 -0.69 -18.89 21.14
C THR A 47 -0.89 -20.12 22.01
N GLY A 48 0.15 -20.60 22.71
CA GLY A 48 0.17 -21.90 23.37
C GLY A 48 0.22 -23.09 22.39
N ASN A 49 0.27 -22.85 21.08
CA ASN A 49 0.24 -23.91 20.08
C ASN A 49 1.65 -24.45 19.80
N MET A 50 2.01 -25.55 20.46
CA MET A 50 3.33 -26.19 20.31
C MET A 50 3.58 -26.84 18.95
N GLN A 51 2.57 -26.94 18.07
CA GLN A 51 2.71 -27.50 16.72
C GLN A 51 3.24 -26.48 15.69
N ILE A 52 3.48 -25.22 16.09
CA ILE A 52 4.10 -24.24 15.19
C ILE A 52 5.56 -24.61 15.02
N THR A 53 5.92 -25.04 13.82
CA THR A 53 7.29 -25.40 13.44
C THR A 53 7.90 -24.33 12.53
N SER A 54 9.22 -24.15 12.65
CA SER A 54 10.02 -23.53 11.61
C SER A 54 10.70 -24.61 10.78
N SER A 55 10.79 -24.40 9.48
CA SER A 55 11.58 -25.24 8.58
C SER A 55 12.67 -24.38 7.97
N ASP A 56 13.90 -24.87 7.99
CA ASP A 56 15.04 -24.24 7.32
C ASP A 56 15.01 -24.55 5.82
N VAL A 57 13.89 -24.30 5.15
CA VAL A 57 13.83 -24.40 3.70
C VAL A 57 14.70 -23.28 3.14
N GLN A 58 15.78 -23.67 2.48
CA GLN A 58 16.75 -22.77 1.88
C GLN A 58 16.57 -22.76 0.36
N LEU A 59 16.36 -21.56 -0.20
CA LEU A 59 16.12 -21.39 -1.63
C LEU A 59 17.35 -21.73 -2.47
N ASP A 60 18.53 -21.42 -1.93
CA ASP A 60 19.86 -21.65 -2.50
C ASP A 60 20.28 -23.13 -2.52
N GLU A 61 19.70 -23.96 -1.67
CA GLU A 61 19.90 -25.42 -1.70
C GLU A 61 18.93 -26.13 -2.67
N HIS A 62 17.95 -25.43 -3.23
CA HIS A 62 16.95 -26.04 -4.11
C HIS A 62 17.52 -26.34 -5.51
N ARG A 63 17.17 -27.49 -6.09
CA ARG A 63 17.65 -27.90 -7.43
C ARG A 63 17.37 -26.89 -8.55
N ASP A 64 16.27 -26.14 -8.43
CA ASP A 64 15.84 -25.13 -9.41
C ASP A 64 16.35 -23.72 -9.06
N TYR A 65 17.31 -23.59 -8.13
CA TYR A 65 17.84 -22.30 -7.68
C TYR A 65 18.40 -21.45 -8.82
N HIS A 66 19.06 -22.07 -9.81
CA HIS A 66 19.56 -21.35 -10.98
C HIS A 66 18.43 -20.68 -11.78
N ALA A 67 17.25 -21.29 -11.87
CA ALA A 67 16.10 -20.67 -12.53
C ALA A 67 15.59 -19.44 -11.74
N TYR A 68 15.60 -19.52 -10.41
CA TYR A 68 15.32 -18.35 -9.56
C TYR A 68 16.36 -17.25 -9.76
N LEU A 69 17.66 -17.57 -9.77
CA LEU A 69 18.73 -16.58 -9.97
C LEU A 69 18.58 -15.86 -11.30
N GLN A 70 18.35 -16.61 -12.38
CA GLN A 70 18.16 -16.04 -13.72
C GLN A 70 16.95 -15.10 -13.76
N ILE A 71 15.81 -15.52 -13.19
CA ILE A 71 14.63 -14.65 -13.10
C ILE A 71 14.94 -13.40 -12.28
N ARG A 72 15.58 -13.57 -11.12
CA ARG A 72 15.92 -12.47 -10.22
C ARG A 72 16.79 -11.44 -10.94
N GLU A 73 17.86 -11.88 -11.61
CA GLU A 73 18.76 -10.99 -12.37
C GLU A 73 18.01 -10.18 -13.42
N ILE A 74 17.15 -10.82 -14.21
CA ILE A 74 16.33 -10.14 -15.22
C ILE A 74 15.38 -9.11 -14.57
N MET A 75 14.69 -9.50 -13.50
CA MET A 75 13.73 -8.61 -12.84
C MET A 75 14.42 -7.46 -12.10
N VAL A 76 15.62 -7.68 -11.57
CA VAL A 76 16.45 -6.65 -10.94
C VAL A 76 16.97 -5.66 -11.98
N GLY A 77 17.47 -6.14 -13.13
CA GLY A 77 17.87 -5.29 -14.26
C GLY A 77 16.72 -4.40 -14.76
N ARG A 78 15.48 -4.89 -14.66
CA ARG A 78 14.25 -4.13 -14.98
C ARG A 78 13.74 -3.23 -13.84
N LYS A 79 14.46 -3.14 -12.71
CA LYS A 79 14.07 -2.38 -11.51
C LYS A 79 12.68 -2.77 -11.00
N SER A 80 12.36 -4.06 -11.05
CA SER A 80 11.05 -4.57 -10.64
C SER A 80 10.75 -4.31 -9.17
N LYS A 81 9.48 -4.01 -8.86
CA LYS A 81 8.97 -3.88 -7.48
C LYS A 81 8.91 -5.20 -6.71
N LEU A 82 9.22 -6.33 -7.37
CA LEU A 82 9.37 -7.64 -6.74
C LEU A 82 10.72 -7.80 -6.03
N PHE A 83 11.76 -7.11 -6.50
CA PHE A 83 13.11 -7.23 -5.96
C PHE A 83 13.68 -5.84 -5.60
N PRO A 84 12.98 -5.07 -4.75
CA PRO A 84 13.39 -3.70 -4.43
C PRO A 84 14.73 -3.66 -3.72
N GLY A 85 15.53 -2.63 -4.04
CA GLY A 85 16.83 -2.37 -3.40
C GLY A 85 17.97 -3.25 -3.88
N LEU A 86 17.75 -4.13 -4.87
CA LEU A 86 18.82 -4.86 -5.54
C LEU A 86 19.29 -4.08 -6.77
N GLU A 87 20.61 -4.05 -6.97
CA GLU A 87 21.24 -3.52 -8.18
C GLU A 87 21.57 -4.67 -9.13
N GLY A 88 21.38 -4.44 -10.43
CA GLY A 88 21.69 -5.42 -11.47
C GLY A 88 21.97 -4.73 -12.79
N GLU A 89 22.65 -5.45 -13.67
CA GLU A 89 22.97 -4.96 -15.02
C GLU A 89 21.70 -4.90 -15.87
N GLU A 90 21.65 -3.97 -16.83
CA GLU A 90 20.58 -3.95 -17.83
C GLU A 90 20.67 -5.21 -18.71
N THR A 91 19.93 -6.25 -18.32
CA THR A 91 19.76 -7.46 -19.11
C THR A 91 18.78 -7.22 -20.26
N GLY A 92 18.98 -7.95 -21.37
CA GLY A 92 18.13 -7.87 -22.57
C GLY A 92 16.62 -7.96 -22.32
N SER A 93 15.84 -7.45 -23.28
CA SER A 93 14.37 -7.31 -23.20
C SER A 93 13.57 -8.60 -23.23
N ASP A 94 14.23 -9.76 -23.37
CA ASP A 94 13.53 -10.98 -23.70
C ASP A 94 12.78 -11.54 -22.48
N GLU A 95 11.51 -11.87 -22.70
CA GLU A 95 10.74 -12.61 -21.71
C GLU A 95 11.26 -14.05 -21.69
N ILE A 96 11.66 -14.52 -20.50
CA ILE A 96 11.99 -15.93 -20.30
C ILE A 96 10.81 -16.67 -19.67
N GLU A 97 10.71 -17.95 -20.00
CA GLU A 97 9.80 -18.89 -19.39
C GLU A 97 10.58 -20.10 -18.87
N VAL A 98 10.43 -20.39 -17.58
CA VAL A 98 11.13 -21.47 -16.90
C VAL A 98 10.16 -22.23 -16.00
N ARG A 99 10.53 -23.47 -15.64
CA ARG A 99 9.83 -24.23 -14.60
C ARG A 99 10.59 -24.12 -13.29
N PHE A 100 9.89 -23.77 -12.20
CA PHE A 100 10.44 -23.72 -10.85
C PHE A 100 9.59 -24.56 -9.91
N ASN A 101 10.15 -25.64 -9.35
CA ASN A 101 9.45 -26.61 -8.51
C ASN A 101 8.10 -27.10 -9.10
N GLY A 102 8.02 -27.24 -10.42
CA GLY A 102 6.80 -27.66 -11.13
C GLY A 102 5.85 -26.52 -11.52
N HIS A 103 6.06 -25.30 -11.03
CA HIS A 103 5.31 -24.11 -11.44
C HIS A 103 5.87 -23.52 -12.74
N GLN A 104 4.99 -23.09 -13.63
CA GLN A 104 5.37 -22.36 -14.84
C GLN A 104 5.57 -20.89 -14.49
N VAL A 105 6.79 -20.38 -14.65
CA VAL A 105 7.14 -18.99 -14.31
C VAL A 105 7.65 -18.28 -15.56
N ARG A 106 6.95 -17.22 -15.95
CA ARG A 106 7.31 -16.35 -17.07
C ARG A 106 7.60 -14.94 -16.57
N THR A 107 8.70 -14.35 -17.00
CA THR A 107 8.97 -12.92 -16.75
C THR A 107 8.14 -12.06 -17.69
N SER A 108 7.65 -10.93 -17.19
CA SER A 108 7.00 -9.87 -17.97
C SER A 108 7.74 -8.54 -17.76
N GLN A 109 7.32 -7.47 -18.46
CA GLN A 109 7.94 -6.14 -18.33
C GLN A 109 7.92 -5.60 -16.89
N SER A 110 6.79 -5.75 -16.18
CA SER A 110 6.60 -5.17 -14.84
C SER A 110 6.55 -6.20 -13.70
N GLY A 111 6.59 -7.50 -14.00
CA GLY A 111 6.33 -8.54 -13.00
C GLY A 111 6.57 -9.96 -13.50
N LEU A 112 6.04 -10.93 -12.75
CA LEU A 112 6.07 -12.35 -13.06
C LEU A 112 4.67 -12.86 -13.38
N ILE A 113 4.59 -13.87 -14.24
CA ILE A 113 3.39 -14.66 -14.47
C ILE A 113 3.69 -16.06 -13.98
N VAL A 114 2.98 -16.50 -12.95
CA VAL A 114 3.15 -17.81 -12.31
C VAL A 114 1.86 -18.59 -12.50
N ASP A 115 1.94 -19.74 -13.17
CA ASP A 115 0.79 -20.58 -13.53
C ASP A 115 -0.38 -19.79 -14.16
N GLY A 116 -0.04 -18.80 -15.01
CA GLY A 116 -0.99 -17.94 -15.71
C GLY A 116 -1.49 -16.72 -14.92
N ALA A 117 -1.13 -16.56 -13.64
CA ALA A 117 -1.51 -15.41 -12.83
C ALA A 117 -0.36 -14.40 -12.67
N ARG A 118 -0.66 -13.10 -12.80
CA ARG A 118 0.33 -12.01 -12.80
C ARG A 118 0.59 -11.47 -11.39
N VAL A 119 1.86 -11.25 -11.06
CA VAL A 119 2.33 -10.63 -9.82
C VAL A 119 3.34 -9.53 -10.17
N GLU A 120 3.07 -8.29 -9.77
CA GLU A 120 3.90 -7.13 -10.14
C GLU A 120 4.68 -6.51 -8.98
N ARG A 121 4.34 -6.87 -7.74
CA ARG A 121 4.92 -6.28 -6.53
C ARG A 121 4.83 -7.22 -5.33
N GLY A 122 5.60 -6.91 -4.30
CA GLY A 122 5.74 -7.68 -3.06
C GLY A 122 7.15 -8.29 -2.96
N PRO A 123 7.45 -9.07 -1.92
CA PRO A 123 8.76 -9.71 -1.78
C PRO A 123 8.91 -10.89 -2.75
N GLY A 124 9.72 -10.72 -3.78
CA GLY A 124 9.93 -11.70 -4.84
C GLY A 124 10.52 -13.01 -4.33
N THR A 125 11.54 -12.97 -3.47
CA THR A 125 12.13 -14.19 -2.87
C THR A 125 11.07 -14.96 -2.07
N LEU A 126 10.19 -14.28 -1.34
CA LEU A 126 9.09 -14.93 -0.61
C LEU A 126 8.14 -15.69 -1.53
N LEU A 127 7.82 -15.14 -2.71
CA LEU A 127 6.99 -15.83 -3.71
C LEU A 127 7.63 -17.16 -4.14
N PHE A 128 8.95 -17.18 -4.37
CA PHE A 128 9.68 -18.42 -4.69
C PHE A 128 9.72 -19.38 -3.49
N MET A 129 9.93 -18.87 -2.28
CA MET A 129 9.84 -19.66 -1.05
C MET A 129 8.46 -20.32 -0.90
N MET A 130 7.38 -19.63 -1.29
CA MET A 130 6.02 -20.20 -1.30
C MET A 130 5.86 -21.34 -2.30
N MET A 131 6.53 -21.28 -3.44
CA MET A 131 6.53 -22.37 -4.43
C MET A 131 7.22 -23.63 -3.90
N LEU A 132 8.12 -23.51 -2.91
CA LEU A 132 8.77 -24.67 -2.28
C LEU A 132 7.85 -25.38 -1.27
N GLU A 133 6.84 -24.70 -0.72
CA GLU A 133 5.87 -25.31 0.19
C GLU A 133 4.91 -26.23 -0.57
N ARG A 134 4.91 -27.53 -0.23
CA ARG A 134 3.95 -28.49 -0.79
C ARG A 134 2.55 -28.26 -0.20
N ARG A 135 1.73 -27.47 -0.89
CA ARG A 135 0.30 -27.26 -0.57
C ARG A 135 -0.57 -27.42 -1.81
N ALA A 136 -1.84 -27.77 -1.59
CA ALA A 136 -2.82 -27.93 -2.66
C ALA A 136 -3.32 -26.58 -3.22
N ASP A 137 -3.23 -25.51 -2.43
CA ASP A 137 -3.71 -24.18 -2.79
C ASP A 137 -2.80 -23.51 -3.84
N SER A 138 -3.37 -22.66 -4.68
CA SER A 138 -2.61 -21.85 -5.63
C SER A 138 -1.62 -20.93 -4.90
N VAL A 139 -0.33 -21.06 -5.23
CA VAL A 139 0.76 -20.26 -4.67
C VAL A 139 0.51 -18.76 -4.90
N VAL A 140 0.09 -18.39 -6.10
CA VAL A 140 -0.15 -16.99 -6.46
C VAL A 140 -1.31 -16.40 -5.67
N LEU A 141 -2.41 -17.15 -5.52
CA LEU A 141 -3.54 -16.68 -4.73
C LEU A 141 -3.14 -16.47 -3.27
N ARG A 142 -2.39 -17.40 -2.67
CA ARG A 142 -1.88 -17.24 -1.31
C ARG A 142 -0.96 -16.02 -1.19
N PHE A 143 -0.02 -15.83 -2.12
CA PHE A 143 0.89 -14.68 -2.10
C PHE A 143 0.13 -13.36 -2.23
N LEU A 144 -0.83 -13.30 -3.16
CA LEU A 144 -1.70 -12.14 -3.31
C LEU A 144 -2.53 -11.93 -2.04
N ASP A 145 -3.10 -12.95 -1.43
CA ASP A 145 -3.86 -12.80 -0.18
C ASP A 145 -3.01 -12.23 0.96
N LEU A 146 -1.73 -12.62 1.06
CA LEU A 146 -0.79 -12.01 2.01
C LEU A 146 -0.57 -10.53 1.72
N LEU A 147 -0.30 -10.19 0.46
CA LEU A 147 -0.13 -8.81 0.01
C LEU A 147 -1.38 -7.98 0.32
N HIS A 148 -2.56 -8.50 0.02
CA HIS A 148 -3.84 -7.85 0.28
C HIS A 148 -4.07 -7.62 1.78
N GLN A 149 -3.75 -8.60 2.63
CA GLN A 149 -3.84 -8.44 4.09
C GLN A 149 -2.91 -7.35 4.62
N ILE A 150 -1.69 -7.25 4.09
CA ILE A 150 -0.69 -6.24 4.49
C ILE A 150 -1.04 -4.84 3.96
N GLU A 151 -1.68 -4.79 2.80
CA GLU A 151 -2.20 -3.55 2.22
C GLU A 151 -3.53 -3.12 2.85
N GLY A 152 -4.22 -4.01 3.57
CA GLY A 152 -5.54 -3.75 4.14
C GLY A 152 -6.69 -3.86 3.12
N THR A 153 -6.42 -4.44 1.95
CA THR A 153 -7.38 -4.65 0.86
C THR A 153 -8.04 -6.01 1.01
N VAL A 154 -8.98 -6.17 1.96
CA VAL A 154 -9.63 -7.47 2.21
C VAL A 154 -10.31 -8.00 0.94
N ASN A 155 -9.92 -9.21 0.51
CA ASN A 155 -10.57 -9.99 -0.56
C ASN A 155 -11.97 -10.46 -0.13
N ASN A 156 -12.95 -9.56 -0.04
CA ASN A 156 -14.33 -9.98 -0.23
C ASN A 156 -14.50 -10.31 -1.72
N SER A 157 -15.22 -11.38 -2.04
CA SER A 157 -15.42 -11.80 -3.43
C SER A 157 -15.81 -10.62 -4.32
N ARG A 158 -15.21 -10.52 -5.51
CA ARG A 158 -15.41 -9.43 -6.48
C ARG A 158 -16.89 -9.08 -6.69
N ALA A 159 -17.77 -10.09 -6.63
CA ALA A 159 -19.23 -9.96 -6.71
C ALA A 159 -19.88 -9.32 -5.48
N LYS A 160 -19.40 -9.66 -4.26
CA LYS A 160 -19.89 -9.06 -3.01
C LYS A 160 -19.38 -7.63 -2.87
N ILE A 161 -18.15 -7.35 -3.28
CA ILE A 161 -17.60 -5.98 -3.37
C ILE A 161 -18.38 -5.13 -4.37
N GLU A 162 -18.76 -5.62 -5.55
CA GLU A 162 -19.56 -4.83 -6.49
C GLU A 162 -20.98 -4.55 -5.98
N SER A 163 -21.61 -5.52 -5.32
CA SER A 163 -22.92 -5.34 -4.68
C SER A 163 -22.83 -4.34 -3.52
N GLU A 164 -21.87 -4.51 -2.61
CA GLU A 164 -21.64 -3.63 -1.46
C GLU A 164 -21.16 -2.23 -1.89
N ARG A 165 -20.36 -2.11 -2.97
CA ARG A 165 -19.99 -0.82 -3.58
C ARG A 165 -21.21 -0.12 -4.17
N ARG A 166 -22.07 -0.81 -4.93
CA ARG A 166 -23.29 -0.22 -5.49
C ARG A 166 -24.30 0.18 -4.42
N GLU A 167 -24.37 -0.56 -3.32
CA GLU A 167 -25.25 -0.28 -2.20
C GLU A 167 -24.70 0.85 -1.28
N ALA A 168 -23.38 0.89 -1.04
CA ALA A 168 -22.69 1.99 -0.38
C ALA A 168 -22.75 3.30 -1.18
N LEU A 169 -22.64 3.22 -2.52
CA LEU A 169 -22.81 4.33 -3.45
C LEU A 169 -24.25 4.87 -3.48
N ARG A 170 -25.26 4.00 -3.32
CA ARG A 170 -26.68 4.39 -3.26
C ARG A 170 -27.11 4.88 -1.87
N GLY A 171 -26.45 4.44 -0.80
CA GLY A 171 -26.77 4.78 0.59
C GLY A 171 -25.93 5.89 1.20
N GLY A 172 -24.91 6.42 0.52
CA GLY A 172 -24.04 7.47 1.06
C GLY A 172 -23.18 7.02 2.25
N HIS A 173 -22.95 5.73 2.40
CA HIS A 173 -22.19 5.14 3.50
C HIS A 173 -20.85 4.60 2.99
N PHE A 174 -19.85 5.46 2.88
CA PHE A 174 -18.46 5.03 2.71
C PHE A 174 -17.79 4.83 4.07
N SER A 175 -17.27 3.62 4.30
CA SER A 175 -16.33 3.31 5.38
C SER A 175 -15.07 2.76 4.73
N LEU A 176 -13.97 3.51 4.85
CA LEU A 176 -12.69 3.20 4.23
C LEU A 176 -11.74 2.78 5.34
N ILE A 177 -11.44 1.48 5.35
CA ILE A 177 -10.44 0.86 6.21
C ILE A 177 -9.12 1.61 6.02
N GLY A 178 -8.61 2.23 7.10
CA GLY A 178 -7.32 2.92 7.08
C GLY A 178 -7.34 4.45 7.21
N ALA A 179 -8.41 5.11 7.64
CA ALA A 179 -8.31 6.54 7.99
C ALA A 179 -7.40 6.77 9.21
N ALA A 180 -6.72 7.92 9.27
CA ALA A 180 -5.82 8.31 10.36
C ALA A 180 -6.54 8.47 11.72
N ASP A 181 -7.87 8.53 11.69
CA ASP A 181 -8.74 8.80 12.82
C ASP A 181 -10.06 8.03 12.68
N ALA A 182 -10.04 6.78 12.21
CA ALA A 182 -11.25 5.94 12.15
C ALA A 182 -11.63 5.33 13.53
N PRO A 183 -12.69 5.80 14.21
CA PRO A 183 -13.45 4.98 15.15
C PRO A 183 -14.27 3.93 14.39
N GLN A 184 -14.46 2.78 15.04
CA GLN A 184 -15.25 1.66 14.50
C GLN A 184 -16.72 2.07 14.32
N PRO A 185 -17.40 1.58 13.26
CA PRO A 185 -18.83 1.84 13.10
C PRO A 185 -19.59 1.22 14.28
N GLU A 186 -20.36 2.05 15.00
CA GLU A 186 -21.29 1.60 16.05
C GLU A 186 -22.49 0.82 15.51
N SER A 187 -22.64 0.69 14.20
CA SER A 187 -23.73 -0.08 13.60
C SER A 187 -23.20 -1.17 12.68
N LYS A 188 -23.45 -2.42 13.11
CA LYS A 188 -23.23 -3.71 12.41
C LYS A 188 -21.77 -4.15 12.25
N ARG A 189 -21.29 -4.94 13.22
CA ARG A 189 -20.49 -6.19 13.11
C ARG A 189 -19.50 -6.35 11.92
N MET A 190 -18.90 -5.30 11.38
CA MET A 190 -17.80 -5.42 10.42
C MET A 190 -16.48 -5.37 11.18
N GLN A 191 -15.81 -6.52 11.12
CA GLN A 191 -14.56 -6.85 11.78
C GLN A 191 -13.41 -6.10 11.10
N THR A 192 -13.12 -4.87 11.51
CA THR A 192 -11.95 -4.17 10.96
C THR A 192 -10.69 -4.62 11.69
N ILE A 193 -10.05 -5.59 11.07
CA ILE A 193 -8.71 -6.06 11.38
C ILE A 193 -7.72 -4.89 11.18
N PRO A 194 -6.95 -4.44 12.19
CA PRO A 194 -5.93 -3.42 11.95
C PRO A 194 -4.82 -4.04 11.09
N ALA A 195 -4.69 -3.58 9.84
CA ALA A 195 -3.66 -4.07 8.95
C ALA A 195 -2.27 -3.82 9.56
N PRO A 196 -1.36 -4.81 9.53
CA PRO A 196 0.04 -4.56 9.85
C PRO A 196 0.60 -3.68 8.74
N LEU A 197 0.83 -2.40 9.03
CA LEU A 197 1.38 -1.47 8.06
C LEU A 197 2.86 -1.81 7.84
N CYS A 198 3.10 -2.73 6.91
CA CYS A 198 4.42 -3.17 6.51
C CYS A 198 4.86 -2.54 5.19
N ASP A 199 6.15 -2.23 5.05
CA ASP A 199 6.77 -2.11 3.73
C ASP A 199 7.29 -3.51 3.32
N TRP A 200 8.02 -3.64 2.22
CA TRP A 200 8.72 -4.89 1.87
C TRP A 200 10.07 -4.63 1.23
N ASN A 201 11.00 -5.56 1.46
CA ASN A 201 12.21 -5.70 0.65
C ASN A 201 12.05 -6.87 -0.32
N HIS A 202 13.14 -7.32 -0.96
CA HIS A 202 13.09 -8.46 -1.87
C HIS A 202 12.83 -9.80 -1.16
N ASP A 203 13.13 -9.90 0.13
CA ASP A 203 13.05 -11.14 0.92
C ASP A 203 11.73 -11.33 1.67
N THR A 204 11.25 -10.29 2.32
CA THR A 204 10.09 -10.35 3.22
C THR A 204 9.44 -8.98 3.43
N TYR A 205 8.35 -8.98 4.19
CA TYR A 205 7.68 -7.78 4.65
C TYR A 205 8.37 -7.21 5.89
N LEU A 206 8.38 -5.88 6.00
CA LEU A 206 9.02 -5.13 7.06
C LEU A 206 7.96 -4.42 7.90
N LEU A 207 7.78 -4.85 9.14
CA LEU A 207 6.85 -4.19 10.05
C LEU A 207 7.49 -2.94 10.64
N GLY A 208 6.92 -1.78 10.37
CA GLY A 208 7.42 -0.50 10.87
C GLY A 208 6.78 -0.07 12.18
N ILE A 209 7.60 0.53 13.06
CA ILE A 209 7.26 0.90 14.43
C ILE A 209 7.84 2.29 14.75
N GLU A 210 7.01 3.15 15.34
CA GLU A 210 7.39 4.51 15.75
C GLU A 210 7.73 4.58 17.24
N PHE A 211 8.84 5.21 17.61
CA PHE A 211 9.20 5.48 19.01
C PHE A 211 9.36 6.98 19.31
N GLY A 212 8.54 7.82 18.66
CA GLY A 212 8.56 9.28 18.84
C GLY A 212 9.97 9.85 18.61
N VAL A 213 10.57 10.42 19.67
CA VAL A 213 11.91 11.04 19.62
C VAL A 213 13.04 10.10 19.22
N ARG A 214 12.88 8.78 19.40
CA ARG A 214 13.89 7.78 18.99
C ARG A 214 13.85 7.50 17.48
N GLY A 215 12.86 8.03 16.77
CA GLY A 215 12.65 7.80 15.35
C GLY A 215 11.90 6.52 15.06
N ARG A 216 12.01 6.07 13.80
CA ARG A 216 11.31 4.89 13.27
C ARG A 216 12.24 3.70 13.09
N PHE A 217 11.67 2.53 13.30
CA PHE A 217 12.37 1.25 13.19
C PHE A 217 11.52 0.27 12.40
N VAL A 218 12.19 -0.63 11.68
CA VAL A 218 11.55 -1.76 11.01
C VAL A 218 12.08 -3.08 11.57
N ILE A 219 11.21 -4.08 11.64
CA ILE A 219 11.59 -5.47 11.91
C ILE A 219 11.16 -6.37 10.75
N PRO A 220 12.02 -7.28 10.27
CA PRO A 220 11.64 -8.22 9.22
C PRO A 220 10.65 -9.24 9.76
N LEU A 221 9.53 -9.41 9.07
CA LEU A 221 8.56 -10.48 9.31
C LEU A 221 9.12 -11.83 8.81
N PRO A 222 8.55 -12.97 9.24
CA PRO A 222 9.05 -14.29 8.86
C PRO A 222 9.20 -14.45 7.35
N THR A 223 10.33 -14.99 6.90
CA THR A 223 10.54 -15.33 5.48
C THR A 223 9.93 -16.68 5.12
N GLN A 224 9.63 -17.52 6.12
CA GLN A 224 8.88 -18.76 5.94
C GLN A 224 7.39 -18.44 5.76
N PRO A 225 6.78 -18.79 4.62
CA PRO A 225 5.41 -18.38 4.31
C PRO A 225 4.36 -18.86 5.32
N SER A 226 4.47 -20.11 5.80
CA SER A 226 3.55 -20.64 6.82
C SER A 226 3.58 -19.87 8.15
N LEU A 227 4.75 -19.36 8.54
CA LEU A 227 4.89 -18.54 9.74
C LEU A 227 4.34 -17.13 9.51
N LEU A 228 4.58 -16.56 8.34
CA LEU A 228 4.04 -15.26 7.96
C LEU A 228 2.51 -15.26 7.91
N GLU A 229 1.90 -16.26 7.26
CA GLU A 229 0.44 -16.46 7.24
C GLU A 229 -0.15 -16.51 8.65
N ARG A 230 0.53 -17.24 9.54
CA ARG A 230 0.10 -17.37 10.95
C ARG A 230 0.27 -16.06 11.70
N PHE A 231 1.39 -15.37 11.51
CA PHE A 231 1.64 -14.05 12.06
C PHE A 231 0.51 -13.08 11.66
N LEU A 232 0.22 -12.97 10.37
CA LEU A 232 -0.82 -12.07 9.86
C LEU A 232 -2.22 -12.45 10.38
N ARG A 233 -2.52 -13.74 10.50
CA ARG A 233 -3.79 -14.20 11.08
C ARG A 233 -3.95 -13.79 12.55
N ILE A 234 -2.89 -13.91 13.35
CA ILE A 234 -2.90 -13.51 14.77
C ILE A 234 -2.91 -11.99 14.89
N TRP A 235 -2.05 -11.32 14.14
CA TRP A 235 -2.00 -9.86 14.05
C TRP A 235 -3.36 -9.31 13.67
N GLY A 236 -4.05 -10.02 12.77
CA GLY A 236 -5.33 -9.62 12.25
C GLY A 236 -6.49 -9.72 13.24
N GLY A 237 -6.31 -10.33 14.41
CA GLY A 237 -7.37 -10.43 15.41
C GLY A 237 -7.82 -9.06 15.93
N ARG A 238 -9.04 -8.99 16.49
CA ARG A 238 -9.61 -7.72 16.96
C ARG A 238 -8.73 -7.10 18.06
N PRO A 239 -8.64 -5.76 18.16
CA PRO A 239 -8.19 -5.13 19.40
C PRO A 239 -9.01 -5.68 20.58
N SER A 240 -8.39 -5.94 21.74
CA SER A 240 -8.91 -6.71 22.91
C SER A 240 -8.82 -8.24 22.84
N MET A 241 -8.47 -8.83 21.69
CA MET A 241 -8.05 -10.23 21.69
C MET A 241 -6.66 -10.32 22.31
N LEU A 242 -6.58 -10.88 23.52
CA LEU A 242 -5.36 -10.96 24.33
C LEU A 242 -4.14 -11.48 23.52
N VAL A 243 -4.35 -12.45 22.64
CA VAL A 243 -3.30 -13.04 21.79
C VAL A 243 -2.77 -12.05 20.75
N SER A 244 -3.66 -11.28 20.10
CA SER A 244 -3.31 -10.27 19.10
C SER A 244 -2.63 -9.07 19.74
N ASP A 245 -3.16 -8.59 20.86
CA ASP A 245 -2.54 -7.46 21.59
C ASP A 245 -1.18 -7.86 22.16
N ARG A 246 -1.02 -9.11 22.64
CA ARG A 246 0.28 -9.67 23.04
C ARG A 246 1.28 -9.67 21.89
N LEU A 247 0.87 -10.11 20.70
CA LEU A 247 1.75 -10.09 19.53
C LEU A 247 2.19 -8.66 19.18
N ARG A 248 1.26 -7.70 19.20
CA ARG A 248 1.57 -6.28 18.90
C ARG A 248 2.48 -5.65 19.96
N ALA A 249 2.24 -5.93 21.25
CA ALA A 249 3.08 -5.42 22.33
C ALA A 249 4.50 -6.01 22.26
N LEU A 250 4.61 -7.32 22.05
CA LEU A 250 5.90 -8.00 21.92
C LEU A 250 6.68 -7.55 20.68
N THR A 251 6.04 -7.40 19.53
CA THR A 251 6.70 -6.90 18.30
C THR A 251 7.14 -5.44 18.44
N ARG A 252 6.35 -4.59 19.09
CA ARG A 252 6.76 -3.23 19.47
C ARG A 252 8.03 -3.27 20.32
N ASP A 253 8.01 -3.96 21.45
CA ASP A 253 9.16 -3.92 22.36
C ASP A 253 10.38 -4.66 21.78
N LEU A 254 10.17 -5.67 20.94
CA LEU A 254 11.21 -6.35 20.19
C LEU A 254 11.90 -5.40 19.20
N ALA A 255 11.17 -4.54 18.49
CA ALA A 255 11.77 -3.54 17.61
C ALA A 255 12.65 -2.52 18.37
N GLN A 256 12.42 -2.30 19.67
CA GLN A 256 13.35 -1.49 20.46
C GLN A 256 14.71 -2.15 20.67
N LEU A 257 14.75 -3.49 20.62
CA LEU A 257 15.94 -4.30 20.87
C LEU A 257 16.70 -4.63 19.58
N VAL A 258 15.98 -5.01 18.52
CA VAL A 258 16.58 -5.54 17.28
C VAL A 258 16.12 -4.81 16.01
N GLY A 259 15.30 -3.77 16.14
CA GLY A 259 14.81 -3.03 14.99
C GLY A 259 15.92 -2.30 14.25
N ILE A 260 15.82 -2.27 12.92
CA ILE A 260 16.69 -1.49 12.06
C ILE A 260 16.10 -0.09 11.93
N LYS A 261 16.92 0.93 12.18
CA LYS A 261 16.48 2.33 12.07
C LYS A 261 16.11 2.64 10.61
N ALA A 262 14.92 3.17 10.38
CA ALA A 262 14.37 3.44 9.05
C ALA A 262 13.43 4.66 9.11
N GLU A 263 14.01 5.87 9.09
CA GLU A 263 13.26 7.12 9.28
C GLU A 263 12.26 7.42 8.16
N ASP A 264 12.50 6.86 6.98
CA ASP A 264 11.67 6.96 5.78
C ASP A 264 10.59 5.87 5.69
N ALA A 265 10.54 4.92 6.64
CA ALA A 265 9.55 3.86 6.65
C ALA A 265 8.12 4.44 6.70
N ARG A 266 7.27 3.98 5.78
CA ARG A 266 5.88 4.42 5.64
C ARG A 266 4.97 3.55 6.49
N ILE A 267 4.74 4.00 7.72
CA ILE A 267 4.11 3.20 8.78
C ILE A 267 2.68 3.65 9.10
N THR A 268 2.17 4.67 8.41
CA THR A 268 0.80 5.14 8.54
C THR A 268 0.04 5.07 7.20
N PRO A 269 -1.31 4.94 7.23
CA PRO A 269 -2.09 4.99 6.00
C PRO A 269 -1.96 6.33 5.27
N LEU A 270 -1.77 7.42 6.01
CA LEU A 270 -1.53 8.74 5.44
C LEU A 270 -0.27 8.73 4.55
N GLU A 271 0.83 8.17 5.02
CA GLU A 271 2.08 8.10 4.24
C GLU A 271 1.96 7.19 3.01
N ARG A 272 1.23 6.09 3.13
CA ARG A 272 0.91 5.22 1.99
C ARG A 272 0.02 5.95 0.96
N SER A 273 -0.97 6.71 1.41
CA SER A 273 -1.83 7.49 0.52
C SER A 273 -1.03 8.53 -0.27
N PHE A 274 -0.02 9.16 0.35
CA PHE A 274 0.89 10.06 -0.35
C PHE A 274 1.83 9.33 -1.32
N SER A 275 2.13 8.05 -1.08
CA SER A 275 2.87 7.22 -2.04
C SER A 275 2.03 6.89 -3.28
N LEU A 276 0.74 6.58 -3.12
CA LEU A 276 -0.19 6.44 -4.24
C LEU A 276 -0.27 7.74 -5.02
N PHE A 277 -0.52 8.85 -4.33
CA PHE A 277 -0.56 10.18 -4.92
C PHE A 277 0.69 10.50 -5.72
N ARG A 278 1.87 10.27 -5.14
CA ARG A 278 3.15 10.48 -5.80
C ARG A 278 3.28 9.64 -7.07
N SER A 279 2.89 8.36 -7.01
CA SER A 279 2.94 7.47 -8.18
C SER A 279 2.05 7.95 -9.33
N ILE A 280 0.90 8.54 -9.03
CA ILE A 280 0.00 9.13 -10.03
C ILE A 280 0.65 10.36 -10.66
N VAL A 281 1.22 11.26 -9.82
CA VAL A 281 1.91 12.46 -10.31
C VAL A 281 3.09 12.09 -11.21
N ASP A 282 3.94 11.14 -10.77
CA ASP A 282 5.11 10.70 -11.54
C ASP A 282 4.72 10.04 -12.87
N ALA A 283 3.66 9.21 -12.87
CA ALA A 283 3.15 8.55 -14.06
C ALA A 283 2.49 9.50 -15.08
N ASN A 284 2.17 10.73 -14.68
CA ASN A 284 1.56 11.77 -15.52
C ASN A 284 2.45 13.02 -15.57
N SER A 285 3.77 12.86 -15.50
CA SER A 285 4.74 13.96 -15.44
C SER A 285 4.78 14.83 -16.71
N ASP A 286 4.19 14.37 -17.81
CA ASP A 286 3.98 15.13 -19.05
C ASP A 286 2.81 16.14 -18.95
N THR A 287 1.88 15.91 -18.02
CA THR A 287 0.66 16.70 -17.85
C THR A 287 0.51 17.29 -16.44
N VAL A 288 1.37 16.89 -15.50
CA VAL A 288 1.40 17.36 -14.11
C VAL A 288 2.77 17.95 -13.79
N GLU A 289 2.81 19.27 -13.53
CA GLU A 289 4.00 20.01 -13.13
C GLU A 289 3.92 20.43 -11.65
N ILE A 290 5.05 20.42 -10.94
CA ILE A 290 5.15 20.92 -9.55
C ILE A 290 5.96 22.21 -9.54
N ILE A 291 5.33 23.32 -9.14
CA ILE A 291 5.96 24.66 -9.18
C ILE A 291 5.50 25.46 -7.97
N ASP A 292 6.45 26.03 -7.22
CA ASP A 292 6.19 26.85 -6.02
C ASP A 292 5.23 26.21 -5.02
N GLY A 293 5.36 24.89 -4.80
CA GLY A 293 4.52 24.13 -3.87
C GLY A 293 3.07 23.94 -4.35
N ALA A 294 2.78 24.16 -5.64
CA ALA A 294 1.50 23.88 -6.27
C ALA A 294 1.66 22.87 -7.42
N LEU A 295 0.61 22.09 -7.65
CA LEU A 295 0.47 21.22 -8.82
C LEU A 295 -0.25 21.96 -9.92
N PHE A 296 0.28 21.90 -11.13
CA PHE A 296 -0.34 22.38 -12.35
C PHE A 296 -0.67 21.18 -13.21
N ILE A 297 -1.96 20.93 -13.44
CA ILE A 297 -2.49 19.72 -14.07
C ILE A 297 -3.19 20.15 -15.36
N THR A 298 -2.68 19.71 -16.50
CA THR A 298 -3.33 19.95 -17.79
C THR A 298 -4.32 18.83 -18.08
N GLY A 299 -5.61 19.14 -17.99
CA GLY A 299 -6.68 18.18 -18.27
C GLY A 299 -6.84 17.89 -19.76
N ARG A 300 -7.56 16.81 -20.09
CA ARG A 300 -7.89 16.43 -21.47
C ARG A 300 -8.68 17.50 -22.23
N SER A 301 -9.42 18.35 -21.53
CA SER A 301 -10.08 19.53 -22.11
C SER A 301 -9.10 20.58 -22.64
N GLY A 302 -7.82 20.51 -22.25
CA GLY A 302 -6.80 21.50 -22.53
C GLY A 302 -6.73 22.64 -21.51
N VAL A 303 -7.54 22.59 -20.44
CA VAL A 303 -7.50 23.54 -19.33
C VAL A 303 -6.38 23.15 -18.36
N THR A 304 -5.62 24.14 -17.89
CA THR A 304 -4.65 23.93 -16.81
C THR A 304 -5.31 24.29 -15.47
N TRP A 305 -5.28 23.32 -14.57
CA TRP A 305 -5.75 23.41 -13.21
C TRP A 305 -4.57 23.61 -12.26
N ARG A 306 -4.78 24.38 -11.20
CA ARG A 306 -3.84 24.55 -10.10
C ARG A 306 -4.44 23.95 -8.84
N VAL A 307 -3.70 23.04 -8.23
CA VAL A 307 -3.99 22.48 -6.90
C VAL A 307 -2.88 22.90 -5.94
N LYS A 308 -3.21 23.63 -4.87
CA LYS A 308 -2.21 24.10 -3.89
C LYS A 308 -2.69 23.93 -2.45
N PRO A 309 -1.79 23.79 -1.47
CA PRO A 309 -2.16 23.84 -0.06
C PRO A 309 -2.86 25.15 0.31
N GLY A 310 -3.87 25.07 1.18
CA GLY A 310 -4.59 26.23 1.72
C GLY A 310 -6.07 25.91 1.96
N ARG A 311 -6.89 26.93 2.25
CA ARG A 311 -8.32 26.73 2.51
C ARG A 311 -9.12 26.75 1.22
N GLY A 312 -9.51 25.56 0.73
CA GLY A 312 -10.38 25.39 -0.43
C GLY A 312 -11.86 25.51 -0.09
N ALA A 313 -12.69 25.13 -1.07
CA ALA A 313 -14.13 25.03 -0.88
C ALA A 313 -14.46 24.10 0.30
N HIS A 314 -15.43 24.47 1.14
CA HIS A 314 -15.81 23.72 2.34
C HIS A 314 -14.64 23.46 3.33
N ASN A 315 -13.64 24.34 3.38
CA ASN A 315 -12.47 24.26 4.29
C ASN A 315 -11.57 23.05 4.07
N VAL A 316 -11.60 22.45 2.89
CA VAL A 316 -10.64 21.40 2.53
C VAL A 316 -9.21 21.96 2.47
N PRO A 317 -8.16 21.17 2.78
CA PRO A 317 -6.80 21.68 2.99
C PRO A 317 -6.03 21.99 1.69
N TYR A 318 -6.72 22.08 0.56
CA TYR A 318 -6.18 22.47 -0.73
C TYR A 318 -7.18 23.28 -1.55
N LEU A 319 -6.69 24.17 -2.41
CA LEU A 319 -7.51 24.92 -3.36
C LEU A 319 -7.35 24.34 -4.76
N ILE A 320 -8.46 24.23 -5.49
CA ILE A 320 -8.51 23.86 -6.91
C ILE A 320 -8.99 25.07 -7.69
N GLN A 321 -8.21 25.54 -8.67
CA GLN A 321 -8.59 26.68 -9.52
C GLN A 321 -8.10 26.44 -10.95
N THR A 322 -8.77 27.01 -11.94
CA THR A 322 -8.15 27.10 -13.28
C THR A 322 -7.09 28.19 -13.28
N VAL A 323 -6.12 28.13 -14.18
CA VAL A 323 -5.11 29.16 -14.36
C VAL A 323 -5.04 29.62 -15.80
N SER A 324 -4.66 30.87 -16.05
CA SER A 324 -4.33 31.33 -17.40
C SER A 324 -2.97 30.78 -17.87
N ASN A 325 -2.63 31.00 -19.13
CA ASN A 325 -1.30 30.66 -19.68
C ASN A 325 -0.14 31.30 -18.90
N ASN A 326 -0.37 32.46 -18.28
CA ASN A 326 0.61 33.14 -17.41
C ASN A 326 0.54 32.65 -15.95
N ARG A 327 -0.12 31.51 -15.71
CA ARG A 327 -0.30 30.86 -14.40
C ARG A 327 -1.02 31.69 -13.34
N ILE A 328 -1.80 32.68 -13.76
CA ILE A 328 -2.64 33.49 -12.88
C ILE A 328 -3.92 32.69 -12.59
N ALA A 329 -4.25 32.50 -11.31
CA ALA A 329 -5.48 31.82 -10.91
C ALA A 329 -6.72 32.55 -11.43
N LEU A 330 -7.64 31.80 -12.01
CA LEU A 330 -8.88 32.30 -12.60
C LEU A 330 -10.07 31.79 -11.78
N GLY A 331 -10.99 32.71 -11.47
CA GLY A 331 -12.26 32.38 -10.86
C GLY A 331 -12.18 31.96 -9.38
N GLN A 332 -13.30 31.50 -8.87
CA GLN A 332 -13.42 31.01 -7.49
C GLN A 332 -12.86 29.58 -7.37
N PRO A 333 -12.37 29.20 -6.18
CA PRO A 333 -12.00 27.81 -5.91
C PRO A 333 -13.13 26.84 -6.24
N VAL A 334 -12.81 25.79 -6.98
CA VAL A 334 -13.75 24.73 -7.34
C VAL A 334 -13.81 23.69 -6.23
N CYS A 335 -15.03 23.28 -5.88
CA CYS A 335 -15.25 22.12 -5.05
C CYS A 335 -15.29 20.87 -5.93
N MET A 336 -14.28 20.01 -5.79
CA MET A 336 -14.43 18.60 -6.15
C MET A 336 -14.79 17.84 -4.88
N TYR A 337 -15.74 16.91 -4.98
CA TYR A 337 -16.21 16.11 -3.85
C TYR A 337 -15.03 15.63 -3.01
N ASP A 338 -15.11 15.90 -1.71
CA ASP A 338 -14.03 15.63 -0.78
C ASP A 338 -14.59 14.93 0.45
N ASP A 339 -14.34 13.62 0.55
CA ASP A 339 -14.64 12.87 1.76
C ASP A 339 -13.49 13.05 2.75
N ALA A 340 -13.70 13.92 3.75
CA ALA A 340 -12.71 14.19 4.79
C ALA A 340 -12.25 12.95 5.57
N LYS A 341 -12.98 11.83 5.47
CA LYS A 341 -12.63 10.55 6.10
C LYS A 341 -11.51 9.80 5.36
N LEU A 342 -11.21 10.15 4.11
CA LEU A 342 -10.09 9.58 3.38
C LEU A 342 -8.76 10.21 3.82
N PRO A 343 -7.65 9.45 3.86
CA PRO A 343 -6.32 10.02 3.96
C PRO A 343 -6.08 11.08 2.87
N LEU A 344 -5.38 12.16 3.22
CA LEU A 344 -5.21 13.31 2.34
C LEU A 344 -4.58 12.95 0.98
N GLY A 345 -3.63 12.01 0.95
CA GLY A 345 -3.03 11.56 -0.30
C GLY A 345 -4.04 10.90 -1.26
N ASP A 346 -5.01 10.12 -0.75
CA ASP A 346 -6.02 9.45 -1.56
C ASP A 346 -7.04 10.45 -2.13
N ARG A 347 -7.36 11.47 -1.33
CA ARG A 347 -8.19 12.61 -1.75
C ARG A 347 -7.51 13.36 -2.90
N LEU A 348 -6.24 13.72 -2.71
CA LEU A 348 -5.44 14.40 -3.73
C LEU A 348 -5.24 13.54 -4.98
N ALA A 349 -5.03 12.23 -4.84
CA ALA A 349 -4.98 11.28 -5.94
C ALA A 349 -6.26 11.28 -6.77
N SER A 350 -7.42 11.24 -6.10
CA SER A 350 -8.73 11.29 -6.75
C SER A 350 -8.96 12.62 -7.46
N VAL A 351 -8.56 13.74 -6.85
CA VAL A 351 -8.59 15.07 -7.47
C VAL A 351 -7.73 15.11 -8.72
N VAL A 352 -6.46 14.68 -8.65
CA VAL A 352 -5.55 14.72 -9.81
C VAL A 352 -6.06 13.84 -10.95
N LEU A 353 -6.44 12.59 -10.67
CA LEU A 353 -7.01 11.69 -11.69
C LEU A 353 -8.29 12.24 -12.30
N GLY A 354 -9.12 12.88 -11.48
CA GLY A 354 -10.31 13.57 -11.93
C GLY A 354 -9.98 14.71 -12.89
N LEU A 355 -9.10 15.63 -12.48
CA LEU A 355 -8.70 16.79 -13.28
C LEU A 355 -7.97 16.41 -14.58
N LEU A 356 -7.20 15.32 -14.59
CA LEU A 356 -6.63 14.76 -15.82
C LEU A 356 -7.73 14.35 -16.83
N ASN A 357 -8.91 13.95 -16.34
CA ASN A 357 -10.10 13.58 -17.13
C ASN A 357 -11.23 14.61 -16.97
N ASP A 358 -10.88 15.90 -16.92
CA ASP A 358 -11.82 16.99 -16.69
C ASP A 358 -12.94 17.10 -17.75
N ASP A 359 -12.69 16.62 -18.96
CA ASP A 359 -13.66 16.49 -20.05
C ASP A 359 -14.82 15.54 -19.72
N ILE A 360 -14.55 14.49 -18.94
CA ILE A 360 -15.57 13.59 -18.40
C ILE A 360 -16.21 14.22 -17.17
N LEU A 361 -15.39 14.73 -16.23
CA LEU A 361 -15.91 15.33 -14.98
C LEU A 361 -16.85 16.49 -15.22
N ARG A 362 -16.64 17.31 -16.26
CA ARG A 362 -17.51 18.45 -16.57
C ARG A 362 -18.96 18.04 -16.83
N THR A 363 -19.22 16.79 -17.20
CA THR A 363 -20.60 16.29 -17.40
C THR A 363 -21.28 15.90 -16.08
N GLN A 364 -20.51 15.78 -15.00
CA GLN A 364 -20.96 15.32 -13.69
C GLN A 364 -20.93 16.43 -12.64
N PHE A 365 -20.07 17.45 -12.82
CA PHE A 365 -19.87 18.54 -11.87
C PHE A 365 -20.00 19.90 -12.57
N GLU A 366 -21.10 20.61 -12.28
CA GLU A 366 -21.37 21.93 -12.86
C GLU A 366 -20.24 22.93 -12.62
N GLN A 367 -19.60 22.93 -11.44
CA GLN A 367 -18.52 23.85 -11.14
C GLN A 367 -17.28 23.63 -12.03
N ILE A 368 -17.00 22.37 -12.39
CA ILE A 368 -15.93 22.03 -13.35
C ILE A 368 -16.33 22.51 -14.74
N HIS A 369 -17.58 22.28 -15.15
CA HIS A 369 -18.12 22.75 -16.42
C HIS A 369 -17.99 24.27 -16.58
N PHE A 370 -18.45 25.03 -15.59
CA PHE A 370 -18.36 26.49 -15.58
C PHE A 370 -16.91 26.98 -15.60
N ALA A 371 -16.03 26.35 -14.82
CA ALA A 371 -14.61 26.72 -14.79
C ALA A 371 -13.92 26.51 -16.15
N ILE A 372 -14.27 25.43 -16.87
CA ILE A 372 -13.78 25.17 -18.22
C ILE A 372 -14.30 26.22 -19.21
N ILE A 373 -15.62 26.49 -19.22
CA ILE A 373 -16.21 27.51 -20.11
C ILE A 373 -15.57 28.88 -19.86
N MET A 374 -15.40 29.26 -18.60
CA MET A 374 -14.76 30.53 -18.22
C MET A 374 -13.30 30.59 -18.69
N HIS A 375 -12.59 29.47 -18.63
CA HIS A 375 -11.22 29.38 -19.13
C HIS A 375 -11.17 29.50 -20.67
N GLU A 376 -12.08 28.83 -21.38
CA GLU A 376 -12.19 28.90 -22.85
C GLU A 376 -12.52 30.31 -23.34
N GLN A 377 -13.46 31.00 -22.68
CA GLN A 377 -13.82 32.39 -23.01
C GLN A 377 -12.65 33.36 -22.82
N ARG A 378 -11.79 33.10 -21.82
CA ARG A 378 -10.60 33.92 -21.53
C ARG A 378 -9.39 33.55 -22.38
N ASN A 379 -9.44 32.45 -23.11
CA ASN A 379 -8.37 31.94 -23.98
C ASN A 379 -8.94 31.45 -25.33
N PRO A 380 -9.41 32.36 -26.20
CA PRO A 380 -10.16 32.01 -27.42
C PRO A 380 -9.42 31.10 -28.40
N HIS A 381 -8.08 31.03 -28.36
CA HIS A 381 -7.29 30.13 -29.20
C HIS A 381 -7.52 28.63 -28.90
N LEU A 382 -8.03 28.27 -27.71
CA LEU A 382 -8.36 26.89 -27.33
C LEU A 382 -9.69 26.39 -27.93
N GLN A 383 -10.60 27.28 -28.34
CA GLN A 383 -11.88 26.91 -28.98
C GLN A 383 -11.69 26.16 -30.32
N ASN A 384 -10.56 26.37 -31.00
CA ASN A 384 -10.27 25.74 -32.29
C ASN A 384 -9.80 24.28 -32.19
N ARG A 385 -9.30 23.82 -31.03
CA ARG A 385 -8.84 22.42 -30.87
C ARG A 385 -9.98 21.41 -30.65
N ILE A 386 -11.11 21.84 -30.07
CA ILE A 386 -12.26 20.97 -29.79
C ILE A 386 -13.14 20.80 -31.03
N ARG A 387 -13.28 21.83 -31.87
CA ARG A 387 -14.03 21.74 -33.15
C ARG A 387 -13.45 20.73 -34.13
N LEU A 388 -12.16 20.40 -34.02
CA LEU A 388 -11.50 19.41 -34.87
C LEU A 388 -11.64 17.96 -34.38
N ARG A 389 -12.30 17.73 -33.23
CA ARG A 389 -12.51 16.38 -32.65
C ARG A 389 -13.98 15.92 -32.63
N GLN A 390 -14.92 16.72 -33.13
CA GLN A 390 -16.27 16.23 -33.37
C GLN A 390 -16.36 15.62 -34.78
N PRO A 391 -16.87 14.39 -34.94
CA PRO A 391 -17.22 13.92 -36.27
C PRO A 391 -18.35 14.81 -36.80
N PHE A 392 -18.17 15.33 -38.01
CA PHE A 392 -19.26 15.98 -38.74
C PHE A 392 -20.42 14.97 -38.91
N PRO A 393 -21.68 15.44 -38.91
CA PRO A 393 -22.88 14.64 -38.70
C PRO A 393 -23.08 13.49 -39.68
#